data_AF-A0AA38WNI5-F1
#
_entry.id   AF-A0AA38WNI5-F1
#
_cell.length_a   1.000
_cell.length_b   1.000
_cell.length_c   1.000
_cell.angle_alpha   90.00
_cell.angle_beta   90.00
_cell.angle_gamma   90.00
#
_symmetry.space_group_name_H-M   'P 1'
#
loop_
_entity.id
_entity.type
_entity.pdbx_description
1 polymer ?
#
loop_
_entity_poly.entity_id
_entity_poly.type
_entity_poly.pdbx_seq_one_letter_code
_entity_poly.pdbx_strand_id
1 'polypeptide(L)'
;MPENLGCVLVAVDGSDESMNALNWALDNVKLRPDGNLVIIHVQSPPSIAAGLNPGAIPFGGPSDLEVPAFTAAIEAHQRRITDAILTHAMKICADKNREVKTQIVVGDPKEKIVEAVEELHADLLVIGCRSFGPIKRMFLGSVSNYCSNHVPCPVMIVKATA
;
A
#
# COMPACT_ATOMS: atom_id res chain seq x y z
N MET A 1 12.89 1.19 -20.14
CA MET A 1 12.02 0.28 -19.37
C MET A 1 12.09 -1.08 -20.03
N PRO A 2 12.05 -2.20 -19.29
CA PRO A 2 11.86 -3.50 -19.91
C PRO A 2 10.62 -3.42 -20.80
N GLU A 3 10.79 -3.66 -22.08
CA GLU A 3 9.64 -3.76 -22.98
C GLU A 3 8.99 -5.12 -22.69
N ASN A 4 7.66 -5.15 -22.47
CA ASN A 4 6.87 -6.33 -22.11
C ASN A 4 6.98 -6.81 -20.64
N LEU A 5 6.41 -6.05 -19.70
CA LEU A 5 6.22 -6.48 -18.30
C LEU A 5 5.03 -7.48 -18.20
N GLY A 6 5.24 -8.60 -17.51
CA GLY A 6 4.22 -9.61 -17.22
C GLY A 6 3.45 -9.35 -15.93
N CYS A 7 4.11 -8.90 -14.85
CA CYS A 7 3.43 -8.54 -13.62
C CYS A 7 3.96 -7.21 -13.07
N VAL A 8 3.05 -6.29 -12.78
CA VAL A 8 3.37 -4.96 -12.23
C VAL A 8 2.60 -4.78 -10.94
N LEU A 9 3.31 -4.58 -9.84
CA LEU A 9 2.72 -4.36 -8.53
C LEU A 9 2.68 -2.86 -8.22
N VAL A 10 1.54 -2.34 -7.79
CA VAL A 10 1.37 -0.94 -7.40
C VAL A 10 0.90 -0.89 -5.95
N ALA A 11 1.69 -0.29 -5.06
CA ALA A 11 1.31 -0.17 -3.65
C ALA A 11 0.50 1.10 -3.39
N VAL A 12 -0.66 0.95 -2.75
CA VAL A 12 -1.56 2.06 -2.39
C VAL A 12 -1.87 2.07 -0.89
N ASP A 13 -1.76 3.24 -0.27
CA ASP A 13 -2.06 3.45 1.16
C ASP A 13 -3.22 4.44 1.39
N GLY A 14 -3.84 4.92 0.31
CA GLY A 14 -4.93 5.91 0.36
C GLY A 14 -4.46 7.36 0.29
N SER A 15 -3.15 7.60 0.33
CA SER A 15 -2.58 8.95 0.14
C SER A 15 -2.68 9.41 -1.32
N ASP A 16 -2.71 10.73 -1.53
CA ASP A 16 -2.69 11.32 -2.87
C ASP A 16 -1.41 10.92 -3.63
N GLU A 17 -0.27 10.79 -2.94
CA GLU A 17 0.98 10.34 -3.55
C GLU A 17 0.88 8.91 -4.08
N SER A 18 0.20 8.02 -3.36
CA SER A 18 -0.04 6.65 -3.81
C SER A 18 -1.03 6.57 -4.98
N MET A 19 -2.07 7.39 -4.98
CA MET A 19 -3.04 7.47 -6.09
C MET A 19 -2.42 8.07 -7.36
N ASN A 20 -1.50 9.03 -7.20
CA ASN A 20 -0.70 9.55 -8.30
C ASN A 20 0.25 8.50 -8.87
N ALA A 21 0.85 7.65 -8.02
CA ALA A 21 1.66 6.53 -8.48
C ALA A 21 0.84 5.52 -9.30
N LEU A 22 -0.39 5.22 -8.87
CA LEU A 22 -1.32 4.39 -9.62
C LEU A 22 -1.67 5.00 -10.98
N ASN A 23 -2.05 6.28 -11.02
CA ASN A 23 -2.31 6.98 -12.28
C ASN A 23 -1.11 6.93 -13.23
N TRP A 24 0.09 7.20 -12.70
CA TRP A 24 1.31 7.14 -13.49
C TRP A 24 1.55 5.74 -14.06
N ALA A 25 1.32 4.68 -13.27
CA ALA A 25 1.45 3.30 -13.73
C ALA A 25 0.48 3.00 -14.88
N LEU A 26 -0.78 3.37 -14.75
CA LEU A 26 -1.80 3.13 -15.78
C LEU A 26 -1.48 3.82 -17.12
N ASP A 27 -0.87 5.01 -17.07
CA ASP A 27 -0.54 5.82 -18.24
C ASP A 27 0.78 5.41 -18.90
N ASN A 28 1.78 4.96 -18.14
CA ASN A 28 3.15 4.79 -18.63
C ASN A 28 3.58 3.33 -18.78
N VAL A 29 2.90 2.41 -18.08
CA VAL A 29 3.30 1.00 -18.06
C VAL A 29 2.62 0.24 -19.20
N LYS A 30 3.43 -0.46 -19.98
CA LYS A 30 2.98 -1.35 -21.05
C LYS A 30 3.15 -2.80 -20.59
N LEU A 31 2.01 -3.44 -20.36
CA LEU A 31 1.95 -4.86 -20.05
C LEU A 31 1.98 -5.70 -21.33
N ARG A 32 2.44 -6.94 -21.18
CA ARG A 32 2.22 -7.99 -22.17
C ARG A 32 0.72 -8.29 -22.33
N PRO A 33 0.29 -8.96 -23.43
CA PRO A 33 -1.10 -9.40 -23.58
C PRO A 33 -1.60 -10.31 -22.44
N ASP A 34 -0.71 -11.10 -21.85
CA ASP A 34 -0.94 -11.97 -20.70
C ASP A 34 -0.57 -11.30 -19.36
N GLY A 35 -0.14 -10.04 -19.41
CA GLY A 35 0.36 -9.31 -18.26
C GLY A 35 -0.74 -8.73 -17.38
N ASN A 36 -0.45 -8.58 -16.09
CA ASN A 36 -1.41 -8.06 -15.10
C ASN A 36 -0.81 -6.90 -14.30
N LEU A 37 -1.63 -5.89 -14.04
CA LEU A 37 -1.36 -4.88 -13.02
C LEU A 37 -2.10 -5.28 -11.74
N VAL A 38 -1.35 -5.37 -10.64
CA VAL A 38 -1.85 -5.75 -9.32
C VAL A 38 -1.73 -4.55 -8.40
N ILE A 39 -2.83 -4.15 -7.78
CA ILE A 39 -2.87 -3.13 -6.75
C ILE A 39 -2.79 -3.83 -5.40
N ILE A 40 -1.78 -3.50 -4.61
CA ILE A 40 -1.62 -4.00 -3.24
C ILE A 40 -1.92 -2.92 -2.22
N HIS A 41 -2.78 -3.24 -1.26
CA HIS A 41 -3.00 -2.44 -0.07
C HIS A 41 -2.62 -3.26 1.16
N VAL A 42 -1.73 -2.72 1.99
CA VAL A 42 -1.33 -3.35 3.25
C VAL A 42 -2.03 -2.66 4.41
N GLN A 43 -2.88 -3.43 5.10
CA GLN A 43 -3.50 -3.02 6.34
C GLN A 43 -2.53 -3.31 7.49
N SER A 44 -1.99 -2.26 8.10
CA SER A 44 -1.19 -2.42 9.30
C SER A 44 -2.08 -2.92 10.46
N PRO A 45 -1.65 -3.97 11.19
CA PRO A 45 -2.37 -4.40 12.37
C PRO A 45 -2.47 -3.22 13.34
N PRO A 46 -3.62 -3.06 14.03
CA PRO A 46 -3.77 -1.98 15.00
C PRO A 46 -2.68 -2.13 16.05
N SER A 47 -1.75 -1.18 16.11
CA SER A 47 -0.73 -1.18 17.15
C SER A 47 -1.44 -0.86 18.47
N ILE A 48 -1.70 -1.88 19.28
CA ILE A 48 -2.18 -1.72 20.66
C ILE A 48 -1.20 -0.82 21.46
N ALA A 49 0.05 -0.73 20.99
CA ALA A 49 1.10 0.16 21.49
C ALA A 49 0.83 1.67 21.33
N ALA A 50 -0.08 2.13 20.46
CA ALA A 50 -0.34 3.56 20.23
C ALA A 50 -1.23 4.23 21.30
N GLY A 51 -1.13 3.79 22.56
CA GLY A 51 -1.75 4.47 23.70
C GLY A 51 -2.48 3.58 24.70
N LEU A 52 -2.63 2.28 24.42
CA LEU A 52 -3.14 1.31 25.40
C LEU A 52 -1.97 0.45 25.86
N ASN A 53 -1.13 1.03 26.70
CA ASN A 53 -0.32 0.22 27.60
C ASN A 53 -1.34 -0.63 28.41
N PRO A 54 -1.28 -1.98 28.41
CA PRO A 54 -2.24 -2.78 29.16
C PRO A 54 -2.25 -2.46 30.66
N GLY A 55 -1.20 -1.78 31.15
CA GLY A 55 -1.13 -1.22 32.50
C GLY A 55 -1.80 0.15 32.72
N ALA A 56 -2.46 0.75 31.71
CA ALA A 56 -3.01 2.11 31.78
C ALA A 56 -4.55 2.18 31.89
N ILE A 57 -5.24 1.05 32.08
CA ILE A 57 -6.62 1.09 32.55
C ILE A 57 -6.57 1.41 34.06
N PRO A 58 -7.22 2.49 34.55
CA PRO A 58 -7.17 2.88 35.97
C PRO A 58 -7.78 1.82 36.91
N PHE A 59 -8.44 0.82 36.35
CA PHE A 59 -8.78 -0.45 36.97
C PHE A 59 -7.83 -1.52 36.41
N GLY A 60 -6.79 -1.90 37.17
CA GLY A 60 -5.81 -2.89 36.75
C GLY A 60 -6.45 -4.22 36.31
N GLY A 61 -6.59 -4.40 35.00
CA GLY A 61 -7.10 -5.61 34.37
C GLY A 61 -5.97 -6.44 33.77
N PRO A 62 -6.12 -7.77 33.65
CA PRO A 62 -5.17 -8.62 32.96
C PRO A 62 -4.85 -8.12 31.56
N SER A 63 -3.56 -8.16 31.19
CA SER A 63 -3.01 -7.71 29.90
C SER A 63 -3.60 -8.42 28.67
N ASP A 64 -4.29 -9.55 28.89
CA ASP A 64 -4.73 -10.51 27.87
C ASP A 64 -6.26 -10.54 27.67
N LEU A 65 -7.00 -9.57 28.24
CA LEU A 65 -8.44 -9.46 28.00
C LEU A 65 -8.70 -8.74 26.68
N GLU A 66 -8.77 -9.52 25.60
CA GLU A 66 -9.42 -9.09 24.36
C GLU A 66 -10.87 -8.71 24.67
N VAL A 67 -11.21 -7.43 24.55
CA VAL A 67 -12.61 -6.99 24.63
C VAL A 67 -13.20 -7.17 23.22
N PRO A 68 -14.05 -8.20 22.98
CA PRO A 68 -14.44 -8.58 21.62
C PRO A 68 -15.19 -7.47 20.87
N ALA A 69 -15.89 -6.60 21.60
CA ALA A 69 -16.55 -5.42 21.02
C ALA A 69 -15.56 -4.34 20.56
N PHE A 70 -14.43 -4.18 21.25
CA PHE A 70 -13.40 -3.21 20.91
C PHE A 70 -12.59 -3.67 19.69
N THR A 71 -12.17 -4.94 19.67
CA THR A 71 -11.50 -5.55 18.52
C THR A 71 -12.40 -5.54 17.28
N ALA A 72 -13.67 -5.94 17.41
CA ALA A 72 -14.63 -5.88 16.30
C ALA A 72 -14.87 -4.46 15.76
N ALA A 73 -14.90 -3.44 16.63
CA ALA A 73 -15.06 -2.05 16.21
C ALA A 73 -13.84 -1.54 15.43
N ILE A 74 -12.63 -1.88 15.90
CA ILE A 74 -11.38 -1.54 15.20
C ILE A 74 -11.32 -2.22 13.84
N GLU A 75 -11.59 -3.52 13.77
CA GLU A 75 -11.62 -4.27 12.52
C GLU A 75 -12.63 -3.69 11.53
N ALA A 76 -13.85 -3.38 11.99
CA ALA A 76 -14.88 -2.79 11.15
C ALA A 76 -14.49 -1.39 10.65
N HIS A 77 -13.75 -0.62 11.44
CA HIS A 77 -13.25 0.69 11.00
C HIS A 77 -12.15 0.52 9.94
N GLN A 78 -11.19 -0.37 10.17
CA GLN A 78 -10.11 -0.63 9.21
C GLN A 78 -10.65 -1.16 7.87
N ARG A 79 -11.61 -2.09 7.89
CA ARG A 79 -12.28 -2.58 6.67
C ARG A 79 -12.89 -1.44 5.86
N ARG A 80 -13.61 -0.51 6.51
CA ARG A 80 -14.21 0.65 5.83
C ARG A 80 -13.15 1.55 5.18
N ILE A 81 -12.01 1.75 5.83
CA ILE A 81 -10.91 2.52 5.26
C ILE A 81 -10.35 1.80 4.04
N THR A 82 -10.07 0.51 4.15
CA THR A 82 -9.57 -0.31 3.03
C THR A 82 -10.55 -0.29 1.86
N ASP A 83 -11.85 -0.47 2.12
CA ASP A 83 -12.89 -0.42 1.09
C ASP A 83 -12.94 0.95 0.40
N ALA A 84 -12.82 2.05 1.14
CA ALA A 84 -12.76 3.39 0.57
C ALA A 84 -11.52 3.59 -0.31
N ILE A 85 -10.34 3.13 0.15
CA ILE A 85 -9.08 3.21 -0.60
C ILE A 85 -9.21 2.43 -1.92
N LEU A 86 -9.69 1.20 -1.86
CA LEU A 86 -9.85 0.37 -3.05
C LEU A 86 -10.92 0.91 -3.98
N THR A 87 -12.03 1.43 -3.46
CA THR A 87 -13.07 2.05 -4.29
C THR A 87 -12.49 3.23 -5.07
N HIS A 88 -11.65 4.05 -4.45
CA HIS A 88 -10.98 5.15 -5.12
C HIS A 88 -9.99 4.65 -6.18
N ALA A 89 -9.15 3.67 -5.85
CA ALA A 89 -8.20 3.09 -6.78
C ALA A 89 -8.91 2.43 -8.00
N MET A 90 -9.98 1.68 -7.76
CA MET A 90 -10.77 1.04 -8.81
C MET A 90 -11.48 2.05 -9.71
N LYS A 91 -11.95 3.18 -9.17
CA LYS A 91 -12.52 4.27 -9.96
C LYS A 91 -11.49 4.83 -10.95
N ILE A 92 -10.26 5.09 -10.48
CA ILE A 92 -9.15 5.55 -11.33
C ILE A 92 -8.86 4.54 -12.46
N CYS A 93 -8.89 3.24 -12.15
CA CYS A 93 -8.65 2.20 -13.14
C CYS A 93 -9.78 2.10 -14.18
N ALA A 94 -11.04 2.23 -13.73
CA ALA A 94 -12.22 2.23 -14.59
C ALA A 94 -12.21 3.42 -15.55
N ASP A 95 -11.84 4.61 -15.08
CA ASP A 95 -11.73 5.82 -15.91
C ASP A 95 -10.67 5.67 -17.02
N LYS A 96 -9.69 4.78 -16.83
CA LYS A 96 -8.61 4.45 -17.78
C LYS A 96 -8.88 3.18 -18.60
N ASN A 97 -10.03 2.52 -18.42
CA ASN A 97 -10.41 1.26 -19.06
C ASN A 97 -9.34 0.16 -18.95
N ARG A 98 -8.73 0.02 -17.76
CA ARG A 98 -7.67 -0.95 -17.47
C ARG A 98 -8.17 -1.99 -16.48
N GLU A 99 -8.04 -3.26 -16.83
CA GLU A 99 -8.28 -4.36 -15.89
C GLU A 99 -7.11 -4.47 -14.90
N VAL A 100 -7.44 -4.50 -13.61
CA VAL A 100 -6.46 -4.59 -12.53
C VAL A 100 -6.92 -5.62 -11.52
N LYS A 101 -5.97 -6.33 -10.91
CA LYS A 101 -6.23 -7.22 -9.77
C LYS A 101 -5.98 -6.46 -8.48
N THR A 102 -6.71 -6.78 -7.42
CA THR A 102 -6.50 -6.19 -6.10
C THR A 102 -6.07 -7.25 -5.11
N GLN A 103 -5.13 -6.90 -4.24
CA GLN A 103 -4.65 -7.75 -3.15
C GLN A 103 -4.63 -6.93 -1.85
N ILE A 104 -5.40 -7.39 -0.86
CA ILE A 104 -5.42 -6.82 0.48
C ILE A 104 -4.65 -7.78 1.37
N VAL A 105 -3.63 -7.27 2.05
CA VAL A 105 -2.82 -8.06 2.98
C VAL A 105 -2.75 -7.36 4.33
N VAL A 106 -2.66 -8.14 5.40
CA VAL A 106 -2.51 -7.62 6.77
C VAL A 106 -1.08 -7.85 7.21
N GLY A 107 -0.41 -6.82 7.74
CA GLY A 107 0.96 -6.93 8.24
C GLY A 107 1.75 -5.62 8.18
N ASP A 108 3.07 -5.71 8.32
CA ASP A 108 3.95 -4.56 8.09
C ASP A 108 4.03 -4.26 6.58
N PRO A 109 3.74 -3.02 6.13
CA PRO A 109 3.79 -2.67 4.72
C PRO A 109 5.15 -2.92 4.05
N LYS A 110 6.27 -2.79 4.77
CA LYS A 110 7.60 -2.99 4.23
C LYS A 110 7.82 -4.45 3.85
N GLU A 111 7.45 -5.36 4.74
CA GLU A 111 7.64 -6.80 4.57
C GLU A 111 6.63 -7.34 3.56
N LYS A 112 5.35 -7.00 3.74
CA LYS A 112 4.27 -7.54 2.90
C LYS A 112 4.36 -7.12 1.43
N ILE A 113 4.90 -5.93 1.15
CA ILE A 113 5.14 -5.52 -0.25
C ILE A 113 6.29 -6.33 -0.86
N VAL A 114 7.36 -6.60 -0.11
CA VAL A 114 8.47 -7.42 -0.60
C VAL A 114 8.00 -8.85 -0.86
N GLU A 115 7.30 -9.45 0.11
CA GLU A 115 6.71 -10.79 -0.04
C GLU A 115 5.81 -10.87 -1.28
N ALA A 116 4.92 -9.90 -1.49
CA ALA A 116 4.04 -9.90 -2.65
C ALA A 116 4.79 -9.76 -3.98
N VAL A 117 5.87 -8.98 -4.03
CA VAL A 117 6.73 -8.90 -5.22
C VAL A 117 7.34 -10.26 -5.53
N GLU A 118 7.82 -10.98 -4.52
CA GLU A 118 8.42 -12.30 -4.66
C GLU A 118 7.39 -13.35 -5.08
N GLU A 119 6.24 -13.41 -4.40
CA GLU A 119 5.14 -14.35 -4.66
C GLU A 119 4.56 -14.21 -6.07
N LEU A 120 4.39 -12.96 -6.53
CA LEU A 120 3.83 -12.67 -7.84
C LEU A 120 4.88 -12.67 -8.95
N HIS A 121 6.16 -12.82 -8.60
CA HIS A 121 7.29 -12.59 -9.52
C HIS A 121 7.14 -11.27 -10.28
N ALA A 122 6.85 -10.18 -9.56
CA ALA A 122 6.57 -8.89 -10.17
C ALA A 122 7.83 -8.34 -10.88
N ASP A 123 7.66 -7.93 -12.14
CA ASP A 123 8.72 -7.37 -12.97
C ASP A 123 9.01 -5.89 -12.64
N LEU A 124 8.06 -5.22 -11.97
CA LEU A 124 8.15 -3.83 -11.57
C LEU A 124 7.28 -3.57 -10.34
N LEU A 125 7.86 -2.91 -9.33
CA LEU A 125 7.12 -2.32 -8.22
C LEU A 125 6.96 -0.82 -8.44
N VAL A 126 5.73 -0.30 -8.36
CA VAL A 126 5.42 1.13 -8.42
C VAL A 126 4.91 1.60 -7.07
N ILE A 127 5.54 2.66 -6.53
CA ILE A 127 5.20 3.24 -5.23
C ILE A 127 5.25 4.77 -5.27
N GLY A 128 4.42 5.41 -4.46
CA GLY A 128 4.50 6.85 -4.24
C GLY A 128 5.70 7.25 -3.37
N CYS A 129 6.07 8.52 -3.41
CA CYS A 129 6.91 9.16 -2.39
C CYS A 129 6.28 10.46 -1.89
N ARG A 130 6.55 10.78 -0.63
CA ARG A 130 6.11 12.04 -0.01
C ARG A 130 6.99 13.20 -0.49
N SER A 131 6.34 14.33 -0.75
CA SER A 131 7.02 15.61 -1.03
C SER A 131 6.59 16.64 0.00
N PHE A 132 7.54 17.28 0.67
CA PHE A 132 7.27 18.32 1.66
C PHE A 132 7.63 19.71 1.12
N GLY A 133 6.66 20.62 1.15
CA GLY A 133 6.85 22.05 0.96
C GLY A 133 7.09 22.53 -0.49
N PRO A 134 7.18 23.86 -0.69
CA PRO A 134 7.35 24.49 -2.00
C PRO A 134 8.76 24.30 -2.59
N ILE A 135 9.77 24.03 -1.75
CA ILE A 135 11.13 23.67 -2.16
C ILE A 135 11.19 22.14 -2.19
N LYS A 136 10.81 21.55 -3.33
CA LYS A 136 10.50 20.12 -3.51
C LYS A 136 11.73 19.20 -3.29
N ARG A 137 12.11 18.95 -2.05
CA ARG A 137 13.01 17.84 -1.69
C ARG A 137 12.20 16.56 -1.62
N MET A 138 12.56 15.59 -2.46
CA MET A 138 11.97 14.26 -2.41
C MET A 138 12.54 13.54 -1.19
N PHE A 139 11.66 13.06 -0.31
CA PHE A 139 12.02 12.15 0.77
C PHE A 139 11.42 10.80 0.45
N LEU A 140 12.29 9.79 0.39
CA LEU A 140 11.81 8.41 0.37
C LEU A 140 11.16 8.13 1.73
N GLY A 141 9.87 7.85 1.73
CA GLY A 141 9.17 7.39 2.92
C GLY A 141 9.79 6.09 3.43
N SER A 142 9.48 5.71 4.68
CA SER A 142 10.03 4.49 5.29
C SER A 142 9.75 3.24 4.45
N VAL A 143 8.55 3.13 3.86
CA VAL A 143 8.17 2.03 2.96
C VAL A 143 8.92 2.11 1.64
N SER A 144 8.93 3.27 0.98
CA SER A 144 9.59 3.41 -0.32
C SER A 144 11.10 3.19 -0.26
N ASN A 145 11.74 3.69 0.79
CA ASN A 145 13.15 3.46 1.05
C ASN A 145 13.44 2.00 1.39
N TYR A 146 12.56 1.33 2.14
CA TYR A 146 12.75 -0.10 2.42
C TYR A 146 12.63 -0.93 1.14
N CYS A 147 11.55 -0.74 0.37
CA CYS A 147 11.30 -1.49 -0.86
C CYS A 147 12.44 -1.31 -1.86
N SER A 148 12.94 -0.08 -2.07
CA SER A 148 14.04 0.19 -3.00
C SER A 148 15.34 -0.55 -2.69
N ASN A 149 15.52 -1.02 -1.46
CA ASN A 149 16.71 -1.74 -1.02
C ASN A 149 16.50 -3.26 -0.89
N HIS A 150 15.25 -3.75 -0.88
CA HIS A 150 14.96 -5.15 -0.51
C HIS A 150 14.18 -5.92 -1.58
N VAL A 151 13.44 -5.27 -2.47
CA VAL A 151 12.71 -6.00 -3.51
C VAL A 151 13.65 -6.51 -4.61
N PRO A 152 13.39 -7.70 -5.17
CA PRO A 152 14.24 -8.30 -6.21
C PRO A 152 14.06 -7.68 -7.60
N CYS A 153 13.03 -6.85 -7.79
CA CYS A 153 12.69 -6.23 -9.08
C CYS A 153 12.96 -4.72 -9.09
N PRO A 154 13.01 -4.08 -10.27
CA PRO A 154 13.06 -2.63 -10.39
C PRO A 154 11.94 -1.93 -9.60
N VAL A 155 12.29 -0.81 -8.95
CA VAL A 155 11.34 0.03 -8.21
C VAL A 155 11.17 1.37 -8.91
N MET A 156 9.93 1.70 -9.27
CA MET A 156 9.53 3.01 -9.74
C MET A 156 8.95 3.82 -8.60
N ILE A 157 9.62 4.92 -8.26
CA ILE A 157 9.16 5.83 -7.21
C ILE A 157 8.58 7.08 -7.87
N VAL A 158 7.27 7.23 -7.79
CA VAL A 158 6.52 8.30 -8.45
C VAL A 158 6.39 9.49 -7.50
N LYS A 159 6.86 10.65 -7.97
CA LYS A 159 6.71 11.92 -7.27
C LYS A 159 5.33 12.52 -7.55
N ALA A 160 4.63 12.95 -6.50
CA ALA A 160 3.42 13.75 -6.66
C ALA A 160 3.74 15.05 -7.44
N THR A 161 2.98 15.29 -8.49
CA THR A 161 2.92 16.58 -9.17
C THR A 161 1.86 17.41 -8.49
N ALA A 162 2.28 18.22 -7.50
CA ALA A 162 1.54 19.40 -7.07
C ALA A 162 1.43 20.40 -8.22
#